data_AF-A0A0K1PNP6-F1
#
_entry.id   AF-A0A0K1PNP6-F1
#
_cell.length_a   1.000
_cell.length_b   1.000
_cell.length_c   1.000
_cell.angle_alpha   90.00
_cell.angle_beta   90.00
_cell.angle_gamma   90.00
#
_symmetry.space_group_name_H-M   'P 1'
#
loop_
_entity.id
_entity.type
_entity.pdbx_description
1 polymer ?
#
loop_
_entity_poly.entity_id
_entity_poly.type
_entity_poly.pdbx_seq_one_letter_code
_entity_poly.pdbx_strand_id
1 'polypeptide(L)'
;MSFGECFSSMHPFLRYRLPLILALAAGGVWLGCGTDNGDASGQDPEGYPPDETDGEDGHTGGNALDASSGGKDASKPDASDGGDLPVPDGGKECVDTDDPGGSEALAKALGDTPDSDDTTKTVTGVLNGVLDTDFYSLSVTDTFGSILEAHFKTPTSGIELCVFLKCKDAKVTTNFKGCTGGVETTSSIGMSGCCATGPSEATPKWSCGGFTTTDDSANFYVRIKQTADACTPYDWTYTF
;
A
#
# COMPACT_ATOMS: atom_id res chain seq x y z
N MET A 1 30.66 -52.24 -15.93
CA MET A 1 31.45 -52.65 -14.75
C MET A 1 32.06 -51.39 -14.14
N SER A 2 31.93 -51.29 -12.83
CA SER A 2 32.17 -50.12 -11.98
C SER A 2 33.63 -49.68 -11.94
N PHE A 3 33.86 -48.36 -11.88
CA PHE A 3 35.04 -47.78 -11.25
C PHE A 3 34.54 -46.70 -10.29
N GLY A 4 34.65 -46.98 -8.99
CA GLY A 4 34.62 -45.98 -7.94
C GLY A 4 36.02 -45.81 -7.41
N GLU A 5 36.43 -44.58 -7.10
CA GLU A 5 37.44 -44.30 -6.09
C GLU A 5 37.10 -43.00 -5.35
N CYS A 6 37.28 -43.09 -4.04
CA CYS A 6 37.02 -42.09 -3.00
C CYS A 6 37.89 -40.85 -3.13
N PHE A 7 37.37 -39.69 -2.70
CA PHE A 7 38.21 -38.61 -2.16
C PHE A 7 37.62 -38.03 -0.86
N SER A 8 38.38 -38.23 0.22
CA SER A 8 38.36 -37.51 1.50
C SER A 8 38.46 -36.00 1.30
N SER A 9 37.65 -35.18 1.98
CA SER A 9 37.90 -34.61 3.32
C SER A 9 39.21 -33.81 3.44
N MET A 10 39.10 -32.48 3.55
CA MET A 10 39.58 -31.66 4.68
C MET A 10 39.56 -30.16 4.36
N HIS A 11 39.04 -29.36 5.29
CA HIS A 11 39.11 -27.90 5.31
C HIS A 11 40.55 -27.39 5.49
N PRO A 12 40.80 -26.10 5.17
CA PRO A 12 41.19 -25.24 6.29
C PRO A 12 40.58 -23.83 6.29
N PHE A 13 40.34 -23.38 7.52
CA PHE A 13 40.08 -22.03 8.00
C PHE A 13 40.77 -20.91 7.19
N LEU A 14 39.98 -20.01 6.60
CA LEU A 14 40.46 -18.74 6.09
C LEU A 14 40.37 -17.67 7.18
N ARG A 15 41.52 -17.38 7.81
CA ARG A 15 41.72 -16.23 8.70
C ARG A 15 41.77 -14.96 7.85
N TYR A 16 40.74 -14.12 7.89
CA TYR A 16 40.83 -12.77 7.34
C TYR A 16 41.59 -11.86 8.30
N ARG A 17 42.76 -11.40 7.86
CA ARG A 17 43.56 -10.36 8.53
C ARG A 17 43.07 -8.98 8.09
N LEU A 18 42.74 -8.14 9.07
CA LEU A 18 42.62 -6.69 8.95
C LEU A 18 43.91 -6.07 8.41
N PRO A 19 43.84 -5.10 7.48
CA PRO A 19 44.83 -4.04 7.39
C PRO A 19 44.33 -2.77 8.07
N LEU A 20 45.03 -2.39 9.13
CA LEU A 20 45.06 -1.07 9.75
C LEU A 20 45.65 -0.07 8.74
N ILE A 21 44.87 0.89 8.25
CA ILE A 21 45.41 2.05 7.52
C ILE A 21 45.31 3.27 8.44
N LEU A 22 46.47 3.68 8.90
CA LEU A 22 46.75 4.90 9.64
C LEU A 22 46.95 6.03 8.61
N ALA A 23 46.11 7.06 8.62
CA ALA A 23 46.36 8.29 7.87
C ALA A 23 46.45 9.47 8.85
N LEU A 24 47.67 10.01 8.95
CA LEU A 24 48.06 11.14 9.79
C LEU A 24 47.40 12.44 9.30
N ALA A 25 46.87 13.19 10.28
CA ALA A 25 46.48 14.58 10.14
C ALA A 25 47.68 15.53 10.26
N ALA A 26 47.78 16.48 9.34
CA ALA A 26 48.42 17.79 9.47
C ALA A 26 47.84 18.63 8.32
N GLY A 27 47.27 19.84 8.46
CA GLY A 27 47.35 20.84 9.51
C GLY A 27 47.67 22.19 8.83
N GLY A 28 46.73 23.15 8.88
CA GLY A 28 46.92 24.57 8.52
C GLY A 28 46.50 24.93 7.08
N VAL A 29 45.92 26.10 6.76
CA VAL A 29 45.76 27.38 7.48
C VAL A 29 44.52 28.11 6.94
N TRP A 30 43.82 28.79 7.85
CA TRP A 30 42.74 29.75 7.63
C TRP A 30 43.25 31.07 7.03
N LEU A 31 42.54 31.62 6.04
CA LEU A 31 42.49 33.05 5.72
C LEU A 31 41.02 33.42 5.49
N GLY A 32 40.51 34.35 6.28
CA GLY A 32 39.11 34.77 6.31
C GLY A 32 38.80 36.07 5.57
N CYS A 33 37.48 36.29 5.44
CA CYS A 33 36.67 37.52 5.54
C CYS A 33 36.95 38.78 4.69
N GLY A 34 35.84 39.33 4.17
CA GLY A 34 35.64 40.74 3.80
C GLY A 34 34.72 40.91 2.57
N THR A 35 33.39 40.81 2.70
CA THR A 35 32.37 41.87 2.95
C THR A 35 32.04 42.78 1.76
N ASP A 36 30.78 42.63 1.32
CA ASP A 36 29.75 43.63 1.00
C ASP A 36 29.97 44.71 -0.08
N ASN A 37 29.02 44.77 -1.02
CA ASN A 37 28.14 45.94 -1.29
C ASN A 37 27.44 45.77 -2.64
N GLY A 38 26.12 45.70 -2.61
CA GLY A 38 25.26 45.69 -3.80
C GLY A 38 23.79 45.94 -3.45
N ASP A 39 23.55 47.01 -2.69
CA ASP A 39 22.23 47.64 -2.54
C ASP A 39 21.87 48.35 -3.85
N ALA A 40 20.69 48.04 -4.38
CA ALA A 40 19.94 48.92 -5.27
C ALA A 40 18.46 48.83 -4.89
N SER A 41 18.16 49.41 -3.74
CA SER A 41 16.85 49.91 -3.37
C SER A 41 16.44 51.08 -4.28
N GLY A 42 15.16 51.09 -4.66
CA GLY A 42 14.46 52.29 -5.10
C GLY A 42 13.85 52.20 -6.50
N GLN A 43 12.57 51.82 -6.57
CA GLN A 43 11.49 52.72 -7.04
C GLN A 43 10.15 51.95 -7.10
N ASP A 44 9.30 52.17 -6.11
CA ASP A 44 7.84 52.27 -6.29
C ASP A 44 7.58 53.78 -6.54
N PRO A 45 6.59 54.22 -7.35
CA PRO A 45 5.19 54.12 -6.90
C PRO A 45 4.11 53.98 -8.00
N GLU A 46 2.86 53.77 -7.52
CA GLU A 46 1.55 54.01 -8.17
C GLU A 46 1.04 52.89 -9.10
N GLY A 47 -0.16 52.30 -8.99
CA GLY A 47 -1.35 52.53 -8.17
C GLY A 47 -2.57 51.83 -8.84
N TYR A 48 -3.53 51.35 -8.02
CA TYR A 48 -4.92 50.95 -8.34
C TYR A 48 -5.20 49.63 -9.11
N PRO A 49 -6.39 49.00 -8.93
CA PRO A 49 -7.09 48.55 -7.71
C PRO A 49 -7.49 47.05 -7.79
N PRO A 50 -8.14 46.45 -6.76
CA PRO A 50 -8.66 45.09 -6.83
C PRO A 50 -9.87 44.99 -7.79
N ASP A 51 -9.90 43.91 -8.58
CA ASP A 51 -11.08 43.53 -9.37
C ASP A 51 -12.08 42.81 -8.45
N GLU A 52 -13.01 43.59 -7.91
CA GLU A 52 -14.32 43.11 -7.46
C GLU A 52 -15.21 42.98 -8.69
N THR A 53 -15.64 41.76 -9.00
CA THR A 53 -16.83 41.54 -9.83
C THR A 53 -17.91 40.89 -9.00
N ASP A 54 -18.72 41.76 -8.42
CA ASP A 54 -20.08 41.48 -7.99
C ASP A 54 -20.97 41.46 -9.24
N GLY A 55 -21.84 40.45 -9.32
CA GLY A 55 -22.82 40.30 -10.39
C GLY A 55 -23.78 39.15 -10.13
N GLU A 56 -24.73 39.39 -9.23
CA GLU A 56 -26.07 38.74 -9.20
C GLU A 56 -26.75 38.96 -10.59
N ASP A 57 -27.52 38.06 -11.21
CA ASP A 57 -28.79 37.40 -10.86
C ASP A 57 -28.93 36.15 -11.77
N GLY A 58 -29.40 34.96 -11.37
CA GLY A 58 -30.78 34.66 -11.01
C GLY A 58 -31.58 34.03 -12.18
N HIS A 59 -31.63 32.69 -12.30
CA HIS A 59 -32.82 31.92 -12.75
C HIS A 59 -32.68 30.38 -12.57
N THR A 60 -33.35 29.89 -11.53
CA THR A 60 -34.26 28.71 -11.47
C THR A 60 -34.04 27.45 -12.32
N GLY A 61 -34.04 26.31 -11.62
CA GLY A 61 -34.33 24.96 -12.12
C GLY A 61 -33.19 23.99 -11.76
N GLY A 62 -33.20 23.32 -10.61
CA GLY A 62 -34.22 22.37 -10.19
C GLY A 62 -33.88 20.99 -10.77
N ASN A 63 -33.10 20.20 -10.04
CA ASN A 63 -33.25 18.74 -9.93
C ASN A 63 -32.29 18.22 -8.86
N ALA A 64 -32.76 18.29 -7.61
CA ALA A 64 -32.44 17.28 -6.63
C ALA A 64 -33.15 15.98 -7.06
N LEU A 65 -32.40 14.92 -7.29
CA LEU A 65 -32.92 13.56 -7.18
C LEU A 65 -32.42 12.99 -5.86
N ASP A 66 -33.04 13.48 -4.80
CA ASP A 66 -33.44 12.63 -3.69
C ASP A 66 -34.52 11.68 -4.25
N ALA A 67 -34.25 10.38 -4.18
CA ALA A 67 -35.25 9.36 -4.33
C ALA A 67 -35.08 8.32 -3.22
N SER A 68 -35.45 8.73 -2.02
CA SER A 68 -36.15 7.89 -1.06
C SER A 68 -37.13 6.92 -1.73
N SER A 69 -37.10 5.64 -1.37
CA SER A 69 -38.20 5.02 -0.62
C SER A 69 -38.04 3.50 -0.52
N GLY A 70 -37.92 3.02 0.71
CA GLY A 70 -38.44 1.70 1.06
C GLY A 70 -39.97 1.72 0.90
N GLY A 71 -40.49 0.77 0.15
CA GLY A 71 -41.93 0.55 -0.02
C GLY A 71 -42.21 -0.94 -0.02
N LYS A 72 -42.70 -1.46 1.11
CA LYS A 72 -43.39 -2.75 1.17
C LYS A 72 -44.84 -2.57 0.71
N ASP A 73 -45.33 -3.66 0.12
CA ASP A 73 -46.71 -4.12 -0.04
C ASP A 73 -47.58 -3.73 -1.25
N ALA A 74 -48.01 -4.84 -1.86
CA ALA A 74 -49.35 -5.16 -2.35
C ALA A 74 -49.86 -4.48 -3.63
N SER A 75 -49.76 -5.23 -4.74
CA SER A 75 -50.85 -5.37 -5.72
C SER A 75 -50.66 -6.63 -6.58
N LYS A 76 -51.55 -7.61 -6.41
CA LYS A 76 -52.10 -8.50 -7.46
C LYS A 76 -53.62 -8.29 -7.43
N PRO A 77 -54.43 -8.65 -8.46
CA PRO A 77 -54.19 -9.52 -9.62
C PRO A 77 -54.40 -8.76 -10.96
N ASP A 78 -54.07 -9.26 -12.16
CA ASP A 78 -54.75 -10.37 -12.84
C ASP A 78 -54.05 -10.78 -14.13
N ALA A 79 -54.48 -11.93 -14.65
CA ALA A 79 -53.85 -12.79 -15.64
C ALA A 79 -53.49 -12.20 -17.01
N SER A 80 -52.35 -12.65 -17.54
CA SER A 80 -52.23 -13.12 -18.92
C SER A 80 -51.15 -14.19 -19.03
N ASP A 81 -51.57 -15.27 -19.66
CA ASP A 81 -50.94 -16.55 -19.92
C ASP A 81 -49.79 -16.43 -20.94
N GLY A 82 -48.75 -17.26 -20.79
CA GLY A 82 -47.79 -17.52 -21.86
C GLY A 82 -46.31 -17.29 -21.51
N GLY A 83 -45.66 -18.33 -21.00
CA GLY A 83 -44.20 -18.47 -21.06
C GLY A 83 -43.52 -18.58 -19.71
N ASP A 84 -43.69 -19.72 -19.05
CA ASP A 84 -42.83 -20.14 -17.94
C ASP A 84 -41.44 -20.47 -18.50
N LEU A 85 -40.65 -19.42 -18.78
CA LEU A 85 -39.21 -19.57 -18.83
C LEU A 85 -38.76 -19.70 -17.38
N PRO A 86 -37.98 -20.73 -17.01
CA PRO A 86 -37.39 -20.75 -15.68
C PRO A 86 -36.58 -19.47 -15.55
N VAL A 87 -37.02 -18.58 -14.65
CA VAL A 87 -36.17 -17.51 -14.14
C VAL A 87 -34.93 -18.23 -13.66
N PRO A 88 -33.75 -18.01 -14.27
CA PRO A 88 -32.52 -18.61 -13.76
C PRO A 88 -32.45 -18.19 -12.30
N ASP A 89 -32.33 -19.18 -11.42
CA ASP A 89 -32.21 -18.98 -9.98
C ASP A 89 -31.33 -17.75 -9.75
N GLY A 90 -31.93 -16.70 -9.19
CA GLY A 90 -31.34 -15.37 -9.08
C GLY A 90 -29.90 -15.55 -8.65
N GLY A 91 -28.99 -15.16 -9.55
CA GLY A 91 -27.56 -15.44 -9.43
C GLY A 91 -27.12 -15.14 -8.01
N LYS A 92 -26.36 -16.07 -7.41
CA LYS A 92 -25.80 -15.95 -6.05
C LYS A 92 -25.49 -14.48 -5.80
N GLU A 93 -26.31 -13.85 -4.96
CA GLU A 93 -26.14 -12.45 -4.62
C GLU A 93 -24.70 -12.32 -4.13
N CYS A 94 -23.90 -11.51 -4.82
CA CYS A 94 -22.53 -11.26 -4.42
C CYS A 94 -22.60 -10.30 -3.23
N VAL A 95 -22.90 -10.88 -2.07
CA VAL A 95 -23.11 -10.14 -0.84
C VAL A 95 -21.74 -9.76 -0.30
N ASP A 96 -21.27 -8.57 -0.68
CA ASP A 96 -20.15 -7.89 -0.06
C ASP A 96 -20.69 -6.91 1.00
N THR A 97 -20.97 -7.42 2.20
CA THR A 97 -21.56 -6.64 3.29
C THR A 97 -20.55 -5.93 4.16
N ASP A 98 -19.26 -6.28 4.06
CA ASP A 98 -18.19 -5.80 4.93
C ASP A 98 -17.04 -5.19 4.12
N ASP A 99 -17.42 -4.39 3.09
CA ASP A 99 -16.52 -3.67 2.17
C ASP A 99 -15.40 -2.96 2.95
N PRO A 100 -14.13 -3.40 2.78
CA PRO A 100 -12.95 -2.81 3.40
C PRO A 100 -12.61 -1.39 2.94
N GLY A 101 -13.33 -0.87 1.95
CA GLY A 101 -13.24 0.49 1.43
C GLY A 101 -12.43 0.56 0.14
N GLY A 102 -12.96 1.30 -0.84
CA GLY A 102 -12.39 1.48 -2.19
C GLY A 102 -11.09 2.28 -2.33
N SER A 103 -10.44 2.70 -1.23
CA SER A 103 -9.23 3.54 -1.29
C SER A 103 -8.34 3.43 -0.06
N GLU A 104 -7.06 3.81 -0.19
CA GLU A 104 -6.10 3.85 0.92
C GLU A 104 -6.58 4.67 2.13
N ALA A 105 -7.36 5.74 1.91
CA ALA A 105 -7.86 6.62 2.96
C ALA A 105 -9.04 6.02 3.75
N LEU A 106 -9.75 5.05 3.15
CA LEU A 106 -10.89 4.35 3.74
C LEU A 106 -10.54 2.92 4.17
N ALA A 107 -9.26 2.55 4.07
CA ALA A 107 -8.78 1.21 4.32
C ALA A 107 -9.19 0.68 5.69
N LYS A 108 -9.82 -0.49 5.71
CA LYS A 108 -10.20 -1.20 6.95
C LYS A 108 -8.96 -1.50 7.79
N ALA A 109 -8.92 -0.93 8.99
CA ALA A 109 -7.84 -1.18 9.93
C ALA A 109 -7.90 -2.63 10.44
N LEU A 110 -6.78 -3.34 10.30
CA LEU A 110 -6.49 -4.59 10.97
C LEU A 110 -5.87 -4.32 12.35
N GLY A 111 -5.86 -5.33 13.21
CA GLY A 111 -5.25 -5.21 14.53
C GLY A 111 -3.75 -4.90 14.46
N ASP A 112 -3.29 -4.03 15.37
CA ASP A 112 -1.87 -3.77 15.55
C ASP A 112 -1.12 -5.07 15.83
N THR A 113 0.02 -5.25 15.15
CA THR A 113 0.81 -6.49 15.23
C THR A 113 2.26 -6.14 15.57
N PRO A 114 2.85 -6.67 16.66
CA PRO A 114 4.29 -6.55 16.87
C PRO A 114 5.03 -7.41 15.85
N ASP A 115 6.20 -7.00 15.43
CA ASP A 115 7.07 -7.76 14.52
C ASP A 115 7.59 -9.09 15.10
N SER A 116 7.43 -9.30 16.42
CA SER A 116 7.71 -10.57 17.07
C SER A 116 6.54 -11.56 17.01
N ASP A 117 5.41 -11.19 16.38
CA ASP A 117 4.25 -12.09 16.20
C ASP A 117 4.47 -12.96 14.96
N ASP A 118 5.02 -14.16 15.19
CA ASP A 118 5.26 -15.18 14.17
C ASP A 118 3.99 -15.93 13.73
N THR A 119 2.81 -15.53 14.21
CA THR A 119 1.57 -16.20 13.85
C THR A 119 1.02 -15.68 12.52
N THR A 120 0.79 -16.62 11.60
CA THR A 120 0.10 -16.30 10.35
C THR A 120 -1.34 -15.91 10.62
N LYS A 121 -1.70 -14.69 10.22
CA LYS A 121 -3.08 -14.20 10.24
C LYS A 121 -3.71 -14.39 8.86
N THR A 122 -5.00 -14.69 8.83
CA THR A 122 -5.79 -14.81 7.59
C THR A 122 -6.86 -13.74 7.56
N VAL A 123 -6.99 -13.07 6.42
CA VAL A 123 -8.04 -12.09 6.11
C VAL A 123 -8.83 -12.62 4.93
N THR A 124 -10.15 -12.50 5.01
CA THR A 124 -11.09 -12.99 4.00
C THR A 124 -12.05 -11.88 3.58
N GLY A 125 -12.47 -11.88 2.33
CA GLY A 125 -13.46 -10.94 1.80
C GLY A 125 -14.09 -11.45 0.50
N VAL A 126 -14.86 -10.58 -0.14
CA VAL A 126 -15.52 -10.87 -1.42
C VAL A 126 -15.39 -9.63 -2.29
N LEU A 127 -14.89 -9.80 -3.52
CA LEU A 127 -14.94 -8.75 -4.53
C LEU A 127 -16.17 -8.93 -5.43
N ASN A 128 -16.92 -7.87 -5.69
CA ASN A 128 -18.14 -7.83 -6.46
C ASN A 128 -18.02 -6.91 -7.71
N GLY A 129 -17.59 -7.48 -8.82
CA GLY A 129 -17.41 -6.77 -10.10
C GLY A 129 -16.11 -5.97 -10.23
N VAL A 130 -15.62 -5.79 -11.45
CA VAL A 130 -14.22 -5.37 -11.74
C VAL A 130 -13.76 -4.04 -11.12
N LEU A 131 -14.71 -3.19 -10.71
CA LEU A 131 -14.43 -1.92 -10.05
C LEU A 131 -14.28 -2.04 -8.54
N ASP A 132 -14.64 -3.19 -7.98
CA ASP A 132 -14.52 -3.44 -6.56
C ASP A 132 -13.05 -3.63 -6.17
N THR A 133 -12.67 -2.97 -5.09
CA THR A 133 -11.32 -2.91 -4.60
C THR A 133 -11.35 -2.77 -3.10
N ASP A 134 -10.74 -3.73 -2.42
CA ASP A 134 -10.70 -3.75 -0.98
C ASP A 134 -9.36 -3.22 -0.50
N PHE A 135 -9.40 -2.24 0.42
CA PHE A 135 -8.21 -1.77 1.10
C PHE A 135 -8.20 -2.15 2.58
N TYR A 136 -7.03 -2.59 3.05
CA TYR A 136 -6.75 -2.84 4.45
C TYR A 136 -5.55 -2.03 4.89
N SER A 137 -5.54 -1.64 6.16
CA SER A 137 -4.37 -1.02 6.78
C SER A 137 -3.92 -1.80 8.00
N LEU A 138 -2.63 -1.78 8.26
CA LEU A 138 -2.01 -2.51 9.36
C LEU A 138 -0.89 -1.63 9.93
N SER A 139 -0.84 -1.49 11.25
CA SER A 139 0.31 -0.89 11.94
C SER A 139 1.17 -1.99 12.56
N VAL A 140 2.45 -1.98 12.21
CA VAL A 140 3.46 -2.89 12.77
C VAL A 140 4.44 -2.09 13.59
N THR A 141 4.76 -2.63 14.77
CA THR A 141 5.75 -2.03 15.68
C THR A 141 6.97 -2.91 15.74
N ASP A 142 8.13 -2.32 15.46
CA ASP A 142 9.43 -2.98 15.61
C ASP A 142 9.76 -3.13 17.09
N THR A 143 10.07 -4.36 17.48
CA THR A 143 10.40 -4.72 18.85
C THR A 143 11.90 -4.97 18.94
N PHE A 144 12.55 -4.31 19.91
CA PHE A 144 13.99 -4.47 20.12
C PHE A 144 14.44 -5.94 20.15
N GLY A 145 15.32 -6.31 19.22
CA GLY A 145 15.89 -7.65 19.10
C GLY A 145 15.20 -8.55 18.07
N SER A 146 14.12 -8.08 17.45
CA SER A 146 13.49 -8.69 16.28
C SER A 146 14.00 -8.05 14.98
N ILE A 147 13.84 -8.76 13.87
CA ILE A 147 13.99 -8.19 12.53
C ILE A 147 12.59 -8.22 11.94
N LEU A 148 12.10 -7.06 11.53
CA LEU A 148 10.80 -6.96 10.89
C LEU A 148 10.85 -7.51 9.45
N GLU A 149 10.39 -8.76 9.26
CA GLU A 149 10.31 -9.40 7.95
C GLU A 149 8.84 -9.68 7.56
N ALA A 150 8.28 -8.76 6.79
CA ALA A 150 6.88 -8.87 6.37
C ALA A 150 6.66 -9.87 5.23
N HIS A 151 5.76 -10.83 5.42
CA HIS A 151 5.35 -11.77 4.39
C HIS A 151 3.86 -11.65 4.08
N PHE A 152 3.49 -11.41 2.82
CA PHE A 152 2.09 -11.36 2.38
C PHE A 152 1.85 -12.33 1.24
N LYS A 153 0.80 -13.15 1.36
CA LYS A 153 0.50 -14.22 0.40
C LYS A 153 -0.98 -14.31 0.12
N THR A 154 -1.34 -14.74 -1.08
CA THR A 154 -2.71 -15.14 -1.37
C THR A 154 -2.71 -16.46 -2.16
N PRO A 155 -3.52 -17.46 -1.76
CA PRO A 155 -3.78 -18.64 -2.57
C PRO A 155 -4.91 -18.40 -3.60
N THR A 156 -5.60 -17.27 -3.51
CA THR A 156 -6.75 -16.96 -4.37
C THR A 156 -6.28 -16.58 -5.76
N SER A 157 -6.81 -17.25 -6.79
CA SER A 157 -6.57 -16.89 -8.19
C SER A 157 -7.53 -15.81 -8.67
N GLY A 158 -7.16 -15.10 -9.73
CA GLY A 158 -8.04 -14.10 -10.34
C GLY A 158 -8.07 -12.74 -9.62
N ILE A 159 -7.25 -12.57 -8.58
CA ILE A 159 -7.06 -11.31 -7.87
C ILE A 159 -5.63 -10.79 -8.00
N GLU A 160 -5.42 -9.51 -7.76
CA GLU A 160 -4.11 -8.88 -7.54
C GLU A 160 -4.02 -8.44 -6.07
N LEU A 161 -3.01 -8.95 -5.39
CA LEU A 161 -2.61 -8.55 -4.05
C LEU A 161 -1.51 -7.50 -4.18
N CYS A 162 -1.75 -6.29 -3.68
CA CYS A 162 -0.73 -5.25 -3.57
C CYS A 162 -0.48 -4.88 -2.12
N VAL A 163 0.78 -4.65 -1.78
CA VAL A 163 1.23 -4.24 -0.46
C VAL A 163 2.07 -2.99 -0.61
N PHE A 164 1.57 -1.88 -0.08
CA PHE A 164 2.26 -0.60 -0.01
C PHE A 164 2.66 -0.34 1.43
N LEU A 165 3.73 0.42 1.64
CA LEU A 165 4.19 0.70 3.00
C LEU A 165 4.77 2.09 3.16
N LYS A 166 4.75 2.55 4.41
CA LYS A 166 5.49 3.73 4.86
C LYS A 166 5.90 3.58 6.31
N CYS A 167 7.00 4.20 6.68
CA CYS A 167 7.44 4.31 8.06
C CYS A 167 6.39 4.98 8.94
N LYS A 168 6.31 4.54 10.20
CA LYS A 168 5.33 5.04 11.17
C LYS A 168 5.67 6.46 11.61
N ASP A 169 6.96 6.75 11.83
CA ASP A 169 7.43 8.13 12.01
C ASP A 169 7.47 8.86 10.66
N ALA A 170 6.60 9.85 10.48
CA ALA A 170 6.51 10.67 9.28
C ALA A 170 7.78 11.49 8.99
N LYS A 171 8.68 11.65 9.97
CA LYS A 171 9.99 12.31 9.78
C LYS A 171 11.03 11.38 9.18
N VAL A 172 10.77 10.08 9.17
CA VAL A 172 11.69 9.06 8.72
C VAL A 172 11.32 8.61 7.31
N THR A 173 12.29 8.71 6.39
CA THR A 173 12.11 8.28 5.01
C THR A 173 11.95 6.77 4.93
N THR A 174 10.95 6.32 4.16
CA THR A 174 10.79 4.92 3.78
C THR A 174 11.77 4.56 2.67
N ASN A 175 12.71 3.69 2.96
CA ASN A 175 13.74 3.25 2.00
C ASN A 175 13.32 1.94 1.33
N PHE A 176 12.44 2.02 0.32
CA PHE A 176 12.05 0.86 -0.47
C PHE A 176 13.23 0.35 -1.34
N LYS A 177 13.42 -0.98 -1.39
CA LYS A 177 14.53 -1.67 -2.06
C LYS A 177 14.07 -2.73 -3.07
N GLY A 178 12.77 -2.77 -3.37
CA GLY A 178 12.16 -3.68 -4.31
C GLY A 178 11.38 -4.81 -3.66
N CYS A 179 11.12 -5.87 -4.44
CA CYS A 179 10.25 -6.97 -4.06
C CYS A 179 11.01 -8.30 -3.98
N THR A 180 10.79 -9.10 -2.93
CA THR A 180 11.18 -10.52 -2.90
C THR A 180 10.17 -11.37 -3.66
N GLY A 181 8.91 -10.95 -3.71
CA GLY A 181 7.83 -11.54 -4.48
C GLY A 181 6.91 -10.45 -5.03
N GLY A 182 6.42 -10.63 -6.26
CA GLY A 182 5.65 -9.64 -6.99
C GLY A 182 6.52 -8.66 -7.80
N VAL A 183 5.89 -7.59 -8.27
CA VAL A 183 6.49 -6.54 -9.09
C VAL A 183 6.38 -5.21 -8.35
N GLU A 184 7.43 -4.40 -8.43
CA GLU A 184 7.44 -3.05 -7.85
C GLU A 184 6.33 -2.18 -8.44
N THR A 185 5.70 -1.41 -7.57
CA THR A 185 4.62 -0.50 -7.94
C THR A 185 4.54 0.70 -7.00
N THR A 186 3.71 1.66 -7.38
CA THR A 186 3.41 2.83 -6.58
C THR A 186 1.89 2.94 -6.42
N SER A 187 1.45 3.18 -5.19
CA SER A 187 0.04 3.37 -4.84
C SER A 187 -0.52 4.67 -5.43
N SER A 188 -1.84 4.86 -5.37
CA SER A 188 -2.49 6.06 -5.91
C SER A 188 -2.02 7.35 -5.24
N ILE A 189 -1.59 7.24 -3.99
CA ILE A 189 -1.07 8.34 -3.17
C ILE A 189 0.46 8.37 -3.06
N GLY A 190 1.16 7.63 -3.93
CA GLY A 190 2.62 7.69 -4.04
C GLY A 190 3.40 6.76 -3.12
N MET A 191 2.76 5.82 -2.42
CA MET A 191 3.49 4.85 -1.57
C MET A 191 4.12 3.74 -2.41
N SER A 192 5.39 3.46 -2.20
CA SER A 192 6.07 2.33 -2.85
C SER A 192 5.58 0.99 -2.28
N GLY A 193 5.55 -0.04 -3.13
CA GLY A 193 5.07 -1.35 -2.74
C GLY A 193 5.33 -2.44 -3.78
N CYS A 194 4.71 -3.60 -3.54
CA CYS A 194 4.77 -4.77 -4.41
C CYS A 194 3.36 -5.23 -4.76
N CYS A 195 3.12 -5.61 -6.01
CA CYS A 195 1.88 -6.25 -6.46
C CYS A 195 2.16 -7.64 -7.04
N ALA A 196 1.27 -8.58 -6.81
CA ALA A 196 1.34 -9.91 -7.41
C ALA A 196 -0.06 -10.42 -7.76
N THR A 197 -0.23 -11.02 -8.94
CA THR A 197 -1.46 -11.71 -9.32
C THR A 197 -1.50 -13.07 -8.63
N GLY A 198 -2.57 -13.36 -7.91
CA GLY A 198 -2.71 -14.61 -7.15
C GLY A 198 -2.92 -15.84 -8.04
N PRO A 199 -2.51 -17.04 -7.59
CA PRO A 199 -1.87 -17.33 -6.31
C PRO A 199 -0.38 -16.92 -6.30
N SER A 200 0.04 -16.14 -5.30
CA SER A 200 1.39 -15.56 -5.26
C SER A 200 1.72 -14.88 -3.91
N GLU A 201 2.90 -14.27 -3.85
CA GLU A 201 3.38 -13.48 -2.71
C GLU A 201 3.72 -12.05 -3.16
N ALA A 202 3.43 -11.07 -2.30
CA ALA A 202 3.75 -9.65 -2.50
C ALA A 202 4.56 -9.14 -1.31
N THR A 203 5.87 -9.35 -1.35
CA THR A 203 6.76 -9.14 -0.20
C THR A 203 7.72 -7.98 -0.46
N PRO A 204 7.49 -6.80 0.15
CA PRO A 204 8.37 -5.65 -0.02
C PRO A 204 9.66 -5.78 0.79
N LYS A 205 10.77 -5.29 0.23
CA LYS A 205 12.05 -5.06 0.94
C LYS A 205 12.18 -3.58 1.25
N TRP A 206 12.41 -3.23 2.50
CA TRP A 206 12.39 -1.84 2.94
C TRP A 206 13.12 -1.64 4.28
N SER A 207 13.25 -0.39 4.70
CA SER A 207 13.70 0.03 6.04
C SER A 207 13.25 1.46 6.31
N CYS A 208 13.14 1.85 7.58
CA CYS A 208 12.96 3.21 8.02
C CYS A 208 14.31 3.83 8.32
N GLY A 209 14.62 5.02 7.78
CA GLY A 209 15.84 5.77 8.12
C GLY A 209 17.16 5.17 7.61
N GLY A 210 17.08 4.02 6.94
CA GLY A 210 18.23 3.23 6.50
C GLY A 210 18.70 2.27 7.61
N PHE A 211 19.73 1.47 7.35
CA PHE A 211 20.18 0.40 8.28
C PHE A 211 20.79 0.89 9.61
N THR A 212 20.83 2.20 9.86
CA THR A 212 21.41 2.80 11.08
C THR A 212 20.38 3.09 12.16
N THR A 213 19.10 3.06 11.82
CA THR A 213 17.98 3.11 12.76
C THR A 213 17.58 1.69 13.12
N THR A 214 17.25 1.48 14.39
CA THR A 214 16.81 0.19 14.93
C THR A 214 15.30 0.16 15.16
N ASP A 215 14.58 1.06 14.49
CA ASP A 215 13.12 1.14 14.56
C ASP A 215 12.60 1.20 13.14
N ASP A 216 12.23 0.04 12.65
CA ASP A 216 11.57 -0.17 11.37
C ASP A 216 10.04 -0.16 11.51
N SER A 217 9.45 0.36 12.59
CA SER A 217 7.98 0.43 12.71
C SER A 217 7.33 1.08 11.48
N ALA A 218 6.33 0.43 10.92
CA ALA A 218 5.71 0.84 9.66
C ALA A 218 4.20 0.64 9.64
N ASN A 219 3.54 1.38 8.75
CA ASN A 219 2.17 1.15 8.35
C ASN A 219 2.15 0.51 6.96
N PHE A 220 1.47 -0.61 6.84
CA PHE A 220 1.20 -1.29 5.59
C PHE A 220 -0.22 -0.99 5.12
N TYR A 221 -0.38 -0.90 3.80
CA TYR A 221 -1.66 -0.77 3.13
C TYR A 221 -1.76 -1.87 2.10
N VAL A 222 -2.74 -2.75 2.27
CA VAL A 222 -2.98 -3.89 1.39
C VAL A 222 -4.15 -3.55 0.50
N ARG A 223 -4.01 -3.77 -0.81
CA ARG A 223 -5.09 -3.65 -1.78
C ARG A 223 -5.36 -5.00 -2.41
N ILE A 224 -6.62 -5.41 -2.43
CA ILE A 224 -7.11 -6.56 -3.20
C ILE A 224 -8.00 -6.04 -4.30
N LYS A 225 -7.70 -6.39 -5.56
CA LYS A 225 -8.59 -6.09 -6.70
C LYS A 225 -8.74 -7.33 -7.55
N GLN A 226 -9.83 -7.43 -8.31
CA GLN A 226 -9.98 -8.53 -9.24
C GLN A 226 -9.36 -8.22 -10.61
N THR A 227 -9.02 -9.30 -11.31
CA THR A 227 -8.41 -9.24 -12.65
C THR A 227 -9.41 -9.44 -13.79
N ALA A 228 -10.63 -9.87 -13.46
CA ALA A 228 -11.75 -10.06 -14.37
C ALA A 228 -13.05 -9.65 -13.68
N ASP A 229 -14.11 -9.39 -14.43
CA ASP A 229 -15.41 -9.06 -13.85
C ASP A 229 -16.09 -10.32 -13.30
N ALA A 230 -16.07 -10.48 -11.98
CA ALA A 230 -16.62 -11.64 -11.29
C ALA A 230 -17.06 -11.31 -9.85
N CYS A 231 -17.73 -12.28 -9.23
CA CYS A 231 -17.89 -12.34 -7.78
C CYS A 231 -16.82 -13.27 -7.22
N THR A 232 -15.79 -12.72 -6.59
CA THR A 232 -14.59 -13.47 -6.19
C THR A 232 -14.41 -13.43 -4.67
N PRO A 233 -14.85 -14.47 -3.94
CA PRO A 233 -14.39 -14.69 -2.59
C PRO A 233 -12.88 -14.86 -2.59
N TYR A 234 -12.21 -14.24 -1.62
CA TYR A 234 -10.77 -14.33 -1.51
C TYR A 234 -10.32 -14.52 -0.06
N ASP A 235 -9.11 -15.03 0.07
CA ASP A 235 -8.32 -14.98 1.27
C ASP A 235 -6.89 -14.56 0.97
N TRP A 236 -6.26 -13.92 1.96
CA TRP A 236 -4.84 -13.63 1.98
C TRP A 236 -4.32 -13.73 3.41
N THR A 237 -3.02 -13.89 3.53
CA THR A 237 -2.35 -14.08 4.82
C THR A 237 -1.19 -13.12 4.99
N TYR A 238 -0.90 -12.78 6.24
CA TYR A 238 0.29 -12.04 6.61
C TYR A 238 1.00 -12.60 7.85
N THR A 239 2.30 -12.36 7.96
CA THR A 239 3.18 -12.75 9.08
C THR A 239 4.37 -11.77 9.14
N PHE A 240 4.95 -11.57 10.32
CA PHE A 240 6.11 -10.69 10.56
C PHE A 240 7.24 -11.42 11.25
#